data_AF-A0A0D1X3S9-F1
#
_entry.id   AF-A0A0D1X3S9-F1
#
_cell.length_a   1.000
_cell.length_b   1.000
_cell.length_c   1.000
_cell.angle_alpha   90.00
_cell.angle_beta   90.00
_cell.angle_gamma   90.00
#
_symmetry.space_group_name_H-M   'P 1'
#
loop_
_entity.id
_entity.type
_entity.pdbx_description
1 polymer ?
#
loop_
_entity_poly.entity_id
_entity_poly.type
_entity_poly.pdbx_seq_one_letter_code
_entity_poly.pdbx_strand_id
1 'polypeptide(L)'
;MPDFDLAERFTQHVDNRAYPKTLCPSEIARSLSATELRDLGVSSWRELMPQLREMAFEARSNGQVEILQRGEVIPSEHGLDDVRGPIRIRKAHGAGDN
;
A
#
# COMPACT_ATOMS: atom_id res chain seq x y z
N MET A 1 23.05 1.29 -7.52
CA MET A 1 21.87 0.49 -7.13
C MET A 1 20.85 1.46 -6.59
N PRO A 2 19.57 1.40 -6.99
CA PRO A 2 18.56 2.15 -6.25
C PRO A 2 18.50 1.54 -4.85
N ASP A 3 18.71 2.36 -3.83
CA ASP A 3 18.75 1.94 -2.43
C ASP A 3 17.34 1.91 -1.82
N PHE A 4 16.34 2.42 -2.56
CA PHE A 4 14.98 2.59 -2.07
C PHE A 4 14.01 1.56 -2.67
N ASP A 5 13.60 0.60 -1.83
CA ASP A 5 12.53 -0.33 -2.16
C ASP A 5 11.17 0.18 -1.63
N LEU A 6 10.26 0.46 -2.57
CA LEU A 6 8.92 0.97 -2.23
C LEU A 6 8.08 -0.07 -1.48
N ALA A 7 8.27 -1.36 -1.75
CA ALA A 7 7.54 -2.43 -1.09
C ALA A 7 7.99 -2.60 0.35
N GLU A 8 9.29 -2.46 0.64
CA GLU A 8 9.81 -2.42 2.00
C GLU A 8 9.25 -1.22 2.77
N ARG A 9 9.27 -0.02 2.17
CA ARG A 9 8.69 1.19 2.78
C ARG A 9 7.19 1.04 3.05
N PHE A 10 6.47 0.44 2.11
CA PHE A 10 5.05 0.12 2.26
C PHE A 10 4.83 -0.83 3.44
N THR A 11 5.59 -1.92 3.50
CA THR A 11 5.49 -2.93 4.56
C THR A 11 5.83 -2.34 5.92
N GLN A 12 6.87 -1.52 6.02
CA GLN A 12 7.22 -0.79 7.24
C GLN A 12 6.07 0.12 7.72
N HIS A 13 5.41 0.84 6.80
CA HIS A 13 4.25 1.67 7.14
C HIS A 13 3.06 0.85 7.62
N VAL A 14 2.81 -0.30 7.00
CA VAL A 14 1.75 -1.24 7.38
C VAL A 14 2.07 -1.88 8.73
N ASP A 15 3.32 -2.28 8.94
CA ASP A 15 3.78 -2.97 10.14
C ASP A 15 3.74 -2.06 11.38
N ASN A 16 4.18 -0.81 11.21
CA ASN A 16 4.13 0.21 12.24
C ASN A 16 2.68 0.62 12.62
N ARG A 17 1.67 0.19 11.87
CA ARG A 17 0.25 0.42 12.19
C ARG A 17 -0.31 -0.77 12.96
N ALA A 18 -0.60 -0.56 14.24
CA ALA A 18 -1.34 -1.54 15.05
C ALA A 18 -2.73 -1.81 14.45
N TYR A 19 -3.11 -3.08 14.34
CA TYR A 19 -4.49 -3.47 14.04
C TYR A 19 -5.45 -2.83 15.06
N PRO A 20 -6.59 -2.25 14.66
CA PRO A 20 -7.24 -2.26 13.33
C PRO A 20 -7.04 -0.98 12.51
N LYS A 21 -5.94 -0.22 12.73
CA LYS A 21 -5.73 1.03 12.01
C LYS A 21 -5.60 0.79 10.51
N THR A 22 -6.29 1.63 9.75
CA THR A 22 -6.21 1.65 8.29
C THR A 22 -5.25 2.75 7.83
N LEU A 23 -4.64 2.56 6.67
CA LEU A 23 -3.79 3.54 6.02
C LEU A 23 -4.25 3.76 4.57
N CYS A 24 -4.00 4.96 4.03
CA CYS A 24 -4.28 5.24 2.63
C CYS A 24 -2.98 5.12 1.81
N PRO A 25 -2.96 4.47 0.64
CA PRO A 25 -1.77 4.42 -0.20
C PRO A 25 -1.34 5.82 -0.65
N SER A 26 -2.30 6.75 -0.82
CA SER A 26 -2.00 8.15 -1.11
C SER A 26 -1.25 8.87 0.01
N GLU A 27 -1.41 8.45 1.27
CA GLU A 27 -0.60 9.00 2.37
C GLU A 27 0.84 8.51 2.30
N ILE A 28 1.07 7.25 1.95
CA ILE A 28 2.42 6.73 1.69
C ILE A 28 3.06 7.53 0.55
N ALA A 29 2.36 7.64 -0.58
CA ALA A 29 2.86 8.37 -1.74
C ALA A 29 3.23 9.83 -1.42
N ARG A 30 2.42 10.50 -0.58
CA ARG A 30 2.68 11.88 -0.13
C ARG A 30 3.76 11.98 0.95
N SER A 31 4.00 10.92 1.70
CA SER A 31 5.05 10.88 2.71
C SER A 31 6.44 10.76 2.09
N LEU A 32 6.54 10.40 0.81
CA LEU A 32 7.80 10.31 0.08
C LEU A 32 8.33 11.70 -0.30
N SER A 33 9.62 11.90 -0.07
CA SER A 33 10.36 13.10 -0.42
C SER A 33 10.70 13.13 -1.91
N ALA A 34 11.01 14.31 -2.45
CA ALA A 34 11.46 14.45 -3.85
C ALA A 34 12.69 13.61 -4.20
N THR A 35 13.54 13.30 -3.21
CA THR A 35 14.69 12.40 -3.37
C THR A 35 14.25 10.94 -3.52
N GLU A 36 13.31 10.47 -2.69
CA GLU A 36 12.74 9.11 -2.79
C GLU A 36 12.00 8.92 -4.12
N LEU A 37 11.25 9.93 -4.57
CA LEU A 37 10.60 9.92 -5.89
C LEU A 37 11.62 9.79 -7.03
N ARG A 38 12.74 10.52 -6.95
CA ARG A 38 13.82 10.41 -7.94
C ARG A 38 14.52 9.05 -7.92
N ASP A 39 14.72 8.45 -6.76
CA ASP A 39 15.32 7.11 -6.64
C ASP A 39 14.44 6.05 -7.30
N LEU A 40 13.12 6.19 -7.13
CA LEU A 40 12.09 5.39 -7.82
C LEU A 40 11.95 5.71 -9.31
N GLY A 41 12.65 6.73 -9.83
CA GLY A 41 12.55 7.15 -11.22
C GLY A 41 11.21 7.82 -11.58
N VAL A 42 10.44 8.28 -10.59
CA VAL A 42 9.16 8.95 -10.81
C VAL A 42 9.27 10.46 -10.61
N SER A 43 8.52 11.21 -11.41
CA SER A 43 8.51 12.68 -11.31
C SER A 43 7.52 13.19 -10.26
N SER A 44 6.54 12.36 -9.88
CA SER A 44 5.46 12.74 -8.98
C SER A 44 4.87 11.55 -8.25
N TRP A 45 4.39 11.78 -7.02
CA TRP A 45 3.63 10.80 -6.23
C TRP A 45 2.40 10.23 -6.95
N ARG A 46 1.87 10.94 -7.96
CA ARG A 46 0.77 10.46 -8.82
C ARG A 46 1.16 9.23 -9.65
N GLU A 47 2.41 9.15 -10.08
CA GLU A 47 2.92 8.01 -10.85
C GLU A 47 3.10 6.76 -9.97
N LEU A 48 3.25 6.95 -8.66
CA LEU A 48 3.26 5.86 -7.69
C LEU A 48 1.87 5.33 -7.36
N MET A 49 0.79 6.03 -7.72
CA MET A 49 -0.56 5.56 -7.43
C MET A 49 -0.86 4.17 -8.02
N PRO A 50 -0.61 3.89 -9.32
CA PRO A 50 -0.77 2.53 -9.85
C PRO A 50 0.12 1.52 -9.14
N GLN A 51 1.42 1.80 -8.98
CA GLN A 51 2.35 0.90 -8.28
C GLN A 51 1.93 0.58 -6.85
N LEU A 52 1.56 1.59 -6.04
CA LEU A 52 1.11 1.42 -4.66
C LEU A 52 -0.16 0.59 -4.56
N ARG A 53 -1.05 0.69 -5.54
CA ARG A 53 -2.21 -0.18 -5.60
C ARG A 53 -1.76 -1.60 -5.90
N GLU A 54 -0.95 -1.83 -6.94
CA GLU A 54 -0.43 -3.15 -7.28
C GLU A 54 0.22 -3.84 -6.07
N MET A 55 1.14 -3.17 -5.38
CA MET A 55 1.76 -3.70 -4.16
C MET A 55 0.74 -3.98 -3.04
N ALA A 56 -0.26 -3.13 -2.85
CA ALA A 56 -1.31 -3.37 -1.86
C ALA A 56 -2.14 -4.60 -2.20
N PHE A 57 -2.44 -4.81 -3.49
CA PHE A 57 -3.14 -6.00 -3.98
C PHE A 57 -2.28 -7.26 -3.88
N GLU A 58 -0.99 -7.19 -4.16
CA GLU A 58 -0.05 -8.30 -3.96
C GLU A 58 0.08 -8.68 -2.48
N ALA A 59 0.34 -7.72 -1.60
CA ALA A 59 0.41 -7.95 -0.16
C ALA A 59 -0.89 -8.55 0.39
N ARG A 60 -2.02 -8.15 -0.18
CA ARG A 60 -3.33 -8.73 0.12
C ARG A 60 -3.45 -10.16 -0.39
N SER A 61 -3.00 -10.43 -1.61
CA SER A 61 -2.97 -11.78 -2.18
C SER A 61 -2.10 -12.73 -1.35
N ASN A 62 -1.04 -12.21 -0.74
CA ASN A 62 -0.19 -12.93 0.22
C ASN A 62 -0.83 -13.09 1.62
N GLY A 63 -2.03 -12.54 1.85
CA GLY A 63 -2.70 -12.57 3.14
C GLY A 63 -2.07 -11.68 4.22
N GLN A 64 -1.17 -10.76 3.83
CA GLN A 64 -0.49 -9.85 4.76
C GLN A 64 -1.34 -8.63 5.11
N VAL A 65 -2.21 -8.19 4.17
CA VAL A 65 -3.08 -7.02 4.33
C VAL A 65 -4.48 -7.25 3.78
N GLU A 66 -5.43 -6.43 4.21
CA GLU A 66 -6.79 -6.37 3.70
C GLU A 66 -7.05 -4.98 3.11
N ILE A 67 -7.70 -4.93 1.95
CA ILE A 67 -8.10 -3.67 1.33
C ILE A 67 -9.55 -3.38 1.69
N LEU A 68 -9.81 -2.19 2.22
CA LEU A 68 -11.13 -1.67 2.50
C LEU A 68 -11.43 -0.48 1.60
N GLN A 69 -12.67 -0.35 1.15
CA GLN A 69 -13.15 0.79 0.41
C GLN A 69 -14.46 1.26 1.02
N ARG A 70 -14.56 2.57 1.32
CA ARG A 70 -15.79 3.15 1.89
C ARG A 70 -16.30 2.48 3.18
N GLY A 71 -15.44 1.79 3.92
CA GLY A 71 -15.80 1.07 5.14
C GLY A 71 -16.12 -0.40 4.94
N GLU A 72 -16.19 -0.87 3.69
CA GLU A 72 -16.40 -2.27 3.33
C GLU A 72 -15.06 -2.94 3.03
N VAL A 73 -14.85 -4.17 3.50
CA VAL A 73 -13.69 -4.98 3.07
C VAL A 73 -13.96 -5.40 1.63
N ILE A 74 -13.06 -5.05 0.73
CA ILE A 74 -13.13 -5.51 -0.64
C ILE A 74 -12.77 -7.01 -0.63
N PRO A 75 -13.58 -7.91 -1.21
CA PRO A 75 -13.26 -9.34 -1.34
C PRO A 75 -12.30 -9.60 -2.51
N SER A 76 -11.46 -10.63 -2.40
CA SER A 76 -10.30 -10.90 -3.28
C SER A 76 -10.64 -11.02 -4.76
N GLU A 77 -11.92 -11.24 -5.06
CA GLU A 77 -12.51 -11.21 -6.39
C GLU A 77 -12.42 -9.85 -7.10
N HIS A 78 -12.45 -8.74 -6.35
CA HIS A 78 -12.26 -7.41 -6.93
C HIS A 78 -10.77 -7.13 -7.05
N GLY A 79 -10.33 -6.93 -8.29
CA GLY A 79 -8.96 -6.57 -8.64
C GLY A 79 -8.72 -5.06 -8.70
N LEU A 80 -7.51 -4.69 -9.13
CA LEU A 80 -7.06 -3.30 -9.30
C LEU A 80 -8.01 -2.46 -10.16
N ASP A 81 -8.59 -3.06 -11.20
CA ASP A 81 -9.46 -2.36 -12.17
C ASP A 81 -10.85 -2.03 -11.57
N ASP A 82 -11.34 -2.91 -10.71
CA ASP A 82 -12.66 -2.77 -10.10
C ASP A 82 -12.66 -1.71 -8.99
N VAL A 83 -11.54 -1.59 -8.29
CA VAL A 83 -11.40 -0.66 -7.17
C VAL A 83 -11.01 0.74 -7.63
N ARG A 84 -12.03 1.58 -7.89
CA ARG A 84 -11.84 2.98 -8.28
C ARG A 84 -12.06 3.95 -7.13
N GLY A 85 -11.03 4.71 -6.78
CA GLY A 85 -11.10 5.80 -5.80
C GLY A 85 -10.22 5.57 -4.56
N PRO A 86 -10.54 6.22 -3.42
CA PRO A 86 -9.76 6.09 -2.20
C PRO A 86 -9.95 4.71 -1.57
N ILE A 87 -8.83 3.97 -1.49
CA ILE A 87 -8.76 2.69 -0.80
C ILE A 87 -8.04 2.86 0.53
N ARG A 88 -8.36 1.96 1.46
CA ARG A 88 -7.73 1.85 2.76
C ARG A 88 -7.11 0.47 2.86
N ILE A 89 -5.93 0.39 3.44
CA ILE A 89 -5.21 -0.86 3.64
C ILE A 89 -5.16 -1.09 5.14
N ARG A 90 -5.50 -2.30 5.55
CA ARG A 90 -5.49 -2.76 6.93
C ARG A 90 -4.50 -3.90 7.05
N LYS A 91 -3.69 -3.91 8.11
CA LYS A 91 -2.85 -5.06 8.41
C LYS A 91 -3.73 -6.27 8.73
N ALA A 92 -3.51 -7.41 8.07
CA ALA A 92 -4.21 -8.65 8.41
C ALA A 92 -3.69 -9.15 9.76
N HIS A 93 -4.58 -9.70 10.60
CA HIS A 93 -4.26 -10.09 11.97
C HIS A 93 -3.21 -11.22 12.09
N GLY A 94 -2.77 -11.83 10.99
CA GLY A 94 -1.80 -12.93 10.95
C GLY A 94 -0.38 -12.59 10.49
N ALA A 95 -0.08 -11.34 10.11
CA ALA A 95 1.24 -10.95 9.59
C ALA A 95 2.26 -10.56 10.69
N GLY A 96 2.11 -11.12 11.89
CA GLY A 96 2.92 -10.77 13.05
C GLY A 96 3.07 -11.95 14.00
N ASP A 97 3.61 -13.05 13.51
CA ASP A 97 4.30 -14.05 14.33
C ASP A 97 5.24 -14.85 13.43
N ASN A 98 6.52 -14.45 13.40
CA ASN A 98 7.70 -15.32 13.42
C ASN A 98 8.98 -14.48 13.37
#